data_AF-A0A6J0DPP9-F1
#
_entry.id   AF-A0A6J0DPP9-F1
#
_cell.length_a   1.000
_cell.length_b   1.000
_cell.length_c   1.000
_cell.angle_alpha   90.00
_cell.angle_beta   90.00
_cell.angle_gamma   90.00
#
_symmetry.space_group_name_H-M   'P 1'
#
loop_
_entity.id
_entity.type
_entity.pdbx_description
1 polymer ?
#
loop_
_entity_poly.entity_id
_entity_poly.type
_entity_poly.pdbx_seq_one_letter_code
_entity_poly.pdbx_strand_id
1 'polypeptide(L)'
;MQSVIALLNNLVAYKDSNMQLLYEQGLVGHVCNMFTETATLCLDSDNKNNTEPAAMLLTSLLDILLGMLTHTSSIVRQALQLPSEDPEISEVSSKCLSILVQLYGGENPDSLSPENLETFADLLVAKEDPKDQKLLLRILRRMLTSNEKHLESLKNTGSLLRALEHLAPAHSSPVDSAVASLALELLQAVGH
;
A
#
# COMPACT_ATOMS: atom_id res chain seq x y z
N MET A 1 -11.70 -11.26 -18.16
CA MET A 1 -11.19 -10.88 -16.82
C MET A 1 -11.54 -9.44 -16.47
N GLN A 2 -11.13 -8.44 -17.27
CA GLN A 2 -11.37 -7.02 -16.98
C GLN A 2 -12.83 -6.64 -16.70
N SER A 3 -13.78 -7.12 -17.51
CA SER A 3 -15.21 -6.83 -17.28
C SER A 3 -15.74 -7.41 -15.97
N VAL A 4 -15.22 -8.56 -15.53
CA VAL A 4 -15.62 -9.20 -14.26
C VAL A 4 -15.08 -8.38 -13.08
N ILE A 5 -13.81 -7.95 -13.14
CA ILE A 5 -13.20 -7.10 -12.11
C ILE A 5 -13.93 -5.75 -12.02
N ALA A 6 -14.24 -5.12 -13.16
CA ALA A 6 -14.96 -3.85 -13.18
C ALA A 6 -16.36 -3.97 -12.57
N LEU A 7 -17.11 -5.03 -12.91
CA LEU A 7 -18.41 -5.30 -12.30
C LEU A 7 -18.28 -5.55 -10.79
N LEU A 8 -17.30 -6.33 -10.37
CA LEU A 8 -17.05 -6.60 -8.96
C LEU A 8 -16.66 -5.34 -8.18
N ASN A 9 -15.82 -4.48 -8.77
CA ASN A 9 -15.44 -3.20 -8.20
C ASN A 9 -16.67 -2.31 -7.99
N ASN A 10 -17.54 -2.23 -9.00
CA ASN A 10 -18.80 -1.49 -8.87
C ASN A 10 -19.69 -2.06 -7.77
N LEU A 11 -19.80 -3.39 -7.65
CA LEU A 11 -20.58 -4.02 -6.58
C LEU A 11 -19.99 -3.72 -5.20
N VAL A 12 -18.67 -3.81 -5.03
CA VAL A 12 -18.02 -3.57 -3.72
C VAL A 12 -18.02 -2.08 -3.35
N ALA A 13 -17.87 -1.18 -4.32
CA ALA A 13 -17.88 0.27 -4.10
C ALA A 13 -19.30 0.85 -3.93
N TYR A 14 -20.34 0.12 -4.33
CA TYR A 14 -21.71 0.60 -4.22
C TYR A 14 -22.21 0.54 -2.77
N LYS A 15 -22.55 1.70 -2.23
CA LYS A 15 -22.90 1.90 -0.81
C LYS A 15 -24.06 1.03 -0.30
N ASP A 16 -25.01 0.67 -1.18
CA ASP A 16 -26.20 -0.12 -0.82
C ASP A 16 -26.03 -1.60 -1.19
N SER A 17 -24.82 -2.02 -1.57
CA SER A 17 -24.54 -3.42 -1.85
C SER A 17 -24.64 -4.27 -0.59
N ASN A 18 -25.25 -5.44 -0.74
CA ASN A 18 -25.27 -6.45 0.29
C ASN A 18 -23.90 -7.15 0.35
N MET A 19 -22.96 -6.52 1.04
CA MET A 19 -21.60 -7.05 1.22
C MET A 19 -21.58 -8.41 1.91
N GLN A 20 -22.52 -8.66 2.85
CA GLN A 20 -22.64 -9.97 3.50
C GLN A 20 -22.87 -11.08 2.47
N LEU A 21 -23.83 -10.89 1.55
CA LEU A 21 -24.09 -11.86 0.49
C LEU A 21 -22.87 -12.05 -0.43
N LEU A 22 -22.14 -10.98 -0.74
CA LEU A 22 -20.90 -11.11 -1.53
C LEU A 22 -19.85 -11.97 -0.80
N TYR A 23 -19.65 -11.78 0.50
CA TYR A 23 -18.76 -12.63 1.30
C TYR A 23 -19.22 -14.09 1.31
N GLU A 24 -20.52 -14.34 1.50
CA GLU A 24 -21.10 -15.70 1.48
C GLU A 24 -20.93 -16.39 0.12
N GLN A 25 -20.96 -15.64 -0.98
CA GLN A 25 -20.66 -16.15 -2.33
C GLN A 25 -19.15 -16.28 -2.61
N GLY A 26 -18.30 -16.14 -1.59
CA GLY A 26 -16.87 -16.38 -1.69
C GLY A 26 -16.06 -15.20 -2.23
N LEU A 27 -16.52 -13.95 -2.07
CA LEU A 27 -15.82 -12.73 -2.53
C LEU A 27 -14.32 -12.75 -2.24
N VAL A 28 -13.91 -13.12 -1.02
CA VAL A 28 -12.50 -13.17 -0.60
C VAL A 28 -11.69 -14.11 -1.50
N GLY A 29 -12.17 -15.34 -1.70
CA GLY A 29 -11.47 -16.33 -2.53
C GLY A 29 -11.34 -15.88 -3.98
N HIS A 30 -12.40 -15.31 -4.55
CA HIS A 30 -12.38 -14.80 -5.92
C HIS A 30 -11.37 -13.65 -6.07
N VAL A 31 -11.37 -12.67 -5.16
CA VAL A 31 -10.43 -11.55 -5.19
C VAL A 31 -8.98 -12.03 -5.04
N CYS A 32 -8.71 -12.97 -4.13
CA CYS A 32 -7.37 -13.57 -3.97
C CYS A 32 -6.89 -14.29 -5.24
N ASN A 33 -7.76 -15.06 -5.88
CA ASN A 33 -7.44 -15.75 -7.13
C ASN A 33 -7.17 -14.73 -8.25
N MET A 34 -8.00 -13.69 -8.37
CA MET A 34 -7.80 -12.63 -9.37
C MET A 34 -6.50 -11.84 -9.16
N PHE A 35 -6.12 -11.57 -7.90
CA PHE A 35 -4.81 -10.99 -7.59
C PHE A 35 -3.66 -11.91 -8.01
N THR A 36 -3.77 -13.21 -7.71
CA THR A 36 -2.75 -14.20 -8.10
C THR A 36 -2.59 -14.27 -9.62
N GLU A 37 -3.69 -14.39 -10.35
CA GLU A 37 -3.69 -14.40 -11.82
C GLU A 37 -3.12 -13.10 -12.39
N THR A 38 -3.52 -11.95 -11.84
CA THR A 38 -3.00 -10.66 -12.31
C THR A 38 -1.52 -10.51 -12.00
N ALA A 39 -1.04 -11.00 -10.85
CA ALA A 39 0.38 -11.00 -10.50
C ALA A 39 1.20 -11.87 -11.47
N THR A 40 0.69 -13.04 -11.86
CA THR A 40 1.36 -13.87 -12.89
C THR A 40 1.49 -13.14 -14.22
N LEU A 41 0.47 -12.39 -14.63
CA LEU A 41 0.51 -11.58 -15.85
C LEU A 41 1.51 -10.41 -15.77
N CYS A 42 1.77 -9.88 -14.58
CA CYS A 42 2.73 -8.79 -14.36
C CYS A 42 4.18 -9.26 -14.36
N LEU A 43 4.42 -10.50 -13.91
CA LEU A 43 5.75 -11.07 -13.75
C LEU A 43 6.25 -11.84 -15.01
N ASP A 44 5.38 -12.10 -15.98
CA ASP A 44 5.75 -12.71 -17.26
C ASP A 44 6.62 -11.75 -18.10
N SER A 45 7.94 -11.95 -18.04
CA SER A 45 8.96 -11.10 -18.65
C SER A 45 9.00 -11.12 -20.19
N ASP A 46 8.32 -12.07 -20.83
CA ASP A 46 8.37 -12.29 -22.29
C ASP A 46 7.34 -11.47 -23.08
N ASN A 47 6.41 -10.76 -22.42
CA ASN A 47 5.23 -10.20 -23.10
C ASN A 47 5.00 -8.70 -22.77
N LYS A 48 5.87 -7.83 -23.33
CA LYS A 48 5.81 -6.36 -23.20
C LYS A 48 4.47 -5.71 -23.61
N ASN A 49 3.58 -6.45 -24.26
CA ASN A 49 2.31 -5.96 -24.78
C ASN A 49 1.17 -6.01 -23.73
N ASN A 50 1.41 -6.58 -22.54
CA ASN A 50 0.37 -6.82 -21.52
C ASN A 50 0.44 -5.86 -20.31
N THR A 51 1.43 -4.96 -20.26
CA THR A 51 1.71 -4.16 -19.06
C THR A 51 0.60 -3.16 -18.73
N GLU A 52 0.04 -2.49 -19.74
CA GLU A 52 -1.03 -1.50 -19.54
C GLU A 52 -2.37 -2.14 -19.13
N PRO A 53 -2.86 -3.21 -19.78
CA PRO A 53 -4.01 -3.97 -19.30
C PRO A 53 -3.82 -4.52 -17.87
N ALA A 54 -2.64 -5.09 -17.56
CA ALA A 54 -2.37 -5.64 -16.24
C ALA A 54 -2.37 -4.56 -15.14
N ALA A 55 -1.82 -3.38 -15.41
CA ALA A 55 -1.86 -2.24 -14.49
C ALA A 55 -3.29 -1.78 -14.18
N MET A 56 -4.19 -1.76 -15.18
CA MET A 56 -5.60 -1.43 -14.97
C MET A 56 -6.33 -2.48 -14.12
N LEU A 57 -6.01 -3.78 -14.30
CA LEU A 57 -6.55 -4.86 -13.48
C LEU A 57 -6.07 -4.73 -12.03
N LEU A 58 -4.77 -4.50 -11.80
CA LEU A 58 -4.22 -4.28 -10.47
C LEU A 58 -4.88 -3.09 -9.77
N THR A 59 -5.02 -1.97 -10.47
CA THR A 59 -5.68 -0.77 -9.92
C THR A 59 -7.11 -1.09 -9.46
N SER A 60 -7.89 -1.77 -10.30
CA SER A 60 -9.27 -2.12 -9.96
C SER A 60 -9.36 -3.14 -8.81
N LEU A 61 -8.40 -4.07 -8.72
CA LEU A 61 -8.33 -5.03 -7.62
C LEU A 61 -7.94 -4.36 -6.29
N LEU A 62 -7.06 -3.36 -6.32
CA LEU A 62 -6.72 -2.54 -5.16
C LEU A 62 -7.94 -1.76 -4.65
N ASP A 63 -8.75 -1.20 -5.55
CA ASP A 63 -10.01 -0.54 -5.17
C ASP A 63 -10.99 -1.50 -4.50
N ILE A 64 -11.15 -2.72 -5.05
CA ILE A 64 -11.97 -3.77 -4.43
C ILE A 64 -11.46 -4.12 -3.03
N LEU A 65 -10.16 -4.35 -2.89
CA LEU A 65 -9.55 -4.69 -1.60
C LEU A 65 -9.77 -3.57 -0.58
N LEU A 66 -9.60 -2.31 -0.99
CA LEU A 66 -9.87 -1.16 -0.15
C LEU A 66 -11.33 -1.09 0.28
N GLY A 67 -12.29 -1.31 -0.63
CA GLY A 67 -13.71 -1.35 -0.33
C GLY A 67 -14.06 -2.46 0.67
N MET A 68 -13.51 -3.67 0.47
CA MET A 68 -13.67 -4.79 1.40
C MET A 68 -13.14 -4.47 2.79
N LEU A 69 -11.93 -3.93 2.90
CA LEU A 69 -11.33 -3.58 4.18
C LEU A 69 -12.08 -2.43 4.87
N THR A 70 -12.58 -1.44 4.11
CA THR A 70 -13.40 -0.33 4.62
C THR A 70 -14.70 -0.85 5.23
N HIS A 71 -15.38 -1.76 4.53
CA HIS A 71 -16.59 -2.40 5.04
C HIS A 71 -16.30 -3.20 6.32
N THR A 72 -15.26 -4.03 6.33
CA THR A 72 -14.84 -4.79 7.53
C THR A 72 -14.52 -3.85 8.70
N SER A 73 -13.81 -2.74 8.46
CA SER A 73 -13.50 -1.74 9.48
C SER A 73 -14.76 -1.10 10.07
N SER A 74 -15.77 -0.83 9.24
CA SER A 74 -17.07 -0.31 9.67
C SER A 74 -17.78 -1.29 10.60
N ILE A 75 -17.83 -2.58 10.25
CA ILE A 75 -18.43 -3.63 11.09
C ILE A 75 -17.71 -3.72 12.44
N VAL A 76 -16.38 -3.78 12.44
CA VAL A 76 -15.58 -3.89 13.67
C VAL A 76 -15.78 -2.67 14.57
N ARG A 77 -15.82 -1.45 14.01
CA ARG A 77 -16.13 -0.23 14.77
C ARG A 77 -17.54 -0.25 15.35
N GLN A 78 -18.53 -0.72 14.60
CA GLN A 78 -19.90 -0.85 15.10
C GLN A 78 -19.94 -1.84 16.25
N ALA A 79 -19.32 -3.02 16.11
CA ALA A 79 -19.24 -4.02 17.17
C ALA A 79 -18.59 -3.46 18.46
N LEU A 80 -17.55 -2.63 18.32
CA LEU A 80 -16.90 -1.95 19.45
C LEU A 80 -17.78 -0.87 20.11
N GLN A 81 -18.65 -0.20 19.33
CA GLN A 81 -19.51 0.89 19.80
C GLN A 81 -20.84 0.43 20.37
N LEU A 82 -21.25 -0.80 20.08
CA LEU A 82 -22.43 -1.38 20.71
C LEU A 82 -22.22 -1.43 22.23
N PRO A 83 -23.25 -1.21 23.04
CA PRO A 83 -23.19 -1.48 24.48
C PRO A 83 -23.05 -3.00 24.67
N SER A 84 -21.84 -3.53 24.52
CA SER A 84 -21.57 -4.94 24.73
C SER A 84 -21.53 -5.16 26.24
N GLU A 85 -22.55 -5.82 26.79
CA GLU A 85 -22.46 -6.39 28.15
C GLU A 85 -21.38 -7.49 28.23
N ASP A 86 -20.95 -7.99 27.07
CA ASP A 86 -19.92 -9.00 26.91
C ASP A 86 -18.53 -8.37 26.70
N PRO A 87 -17.62 -8.44 27.68
CA PRO A 87 -16.25 -7.92 27.56
C PRO A 87 -15.43 -8.64 26.48
N GLU A 88 -15.77 -9.89 26.14
CA GLU A 88 -15.06 -10.67 25.11
C GLU A 88 -15.28 -10.09 23.72
N ILE A 89 -16.52 -9.66 23.40
CA ILE A 89 -16.85 -9.04 22.11
C ILE A 89 -16.09 -7.72 21.92
N SER A 90 -15.97 -6.91 22.98
CA SER A 90 -15.21 -5.66 22.96
C SER A 90 -13.71 -5.90 22.76
N GLU A 91 -13.14 -6.88 23.48
CA GLU A 91 -11.74 -7.26 23.34
C GLU A 91 -11.41 -7.78 21.93
N VAL A 92 -12.24 -8.68 21.39
CA VAL A 92 -12.08 -9.21 20.03
C VAL A 92 -12.20 -8.10 18.99
N SER A 93 -13.17 -7.19 19.14
CA SER A 93 -13.34 -6.05 18.22
C SER A 93 -12.12 -5.12 18.25
N SER A 94 -11.55 -4.87 19.43
CA SER A 94 -10.31 -4.10 19.59
C SER A 94 -9.12 -4.78 18.89
N LYS A 95 -8.98 -6.11 19.07
CA LYS A 95 -7.95 -6.92 18.37
C LYS A 95 -8.11 -6.87 16.85
N CYS A 96 -9.33 -7.01 16.34
CA CYS A 96 -9.61 -6.90 14.90
C CYS A 96 -9.27 -5.50 14.36
N LEU A 97 -9.58 -4.44 15.11
CA LEU A 97 -9.24 -3.07 14.71
C LEU A 97 -7.73 -2.86 14.70
N SER A 98 -7.02 -3.41 15.69
CA SER A 98 -5.55 -3.43 15.70
C SER A 98 -5.01 -4.08 14.43
N ILE A 99 -5.41 -5.31 14.12
CA ILE A 99 -4.95 -6.03 12.91
C ILE A 99 -5.23 -5.22 11.63
N LEU A 100 -6.41 -4.60 11.51
CA LEU A 100 -6.71 -3.74 10.36
C LEU A 100 -5.73 -2.57 10.27
N VAL A 101 -5.46 -1.87 11.37
CA VAL A 101 -4.49 -0.78 11.41
C VAL A 101 -3.10 -1.26 11.01
N GLN A 102 -2.68 -2.44 11.46
CA GLN A 102 -1.38 -3.05 11.11
C GLN A 102 -1.26 -3.34 9.61
N LEU A 103 -2.33 -3.86 8.99
CA LEU A 103 -2.41 -4.08 7.54
C LEU A 103 -2.32 -2.77 6.74
N TYR A 104 -2.90 -1.68 7.23
CA TYR A 104 -2.81 -0.34 6.61
C TYR A 104 -1.52 0.44 6.93
N GLY A 105 -0.86 0.06 8.04
CA GLY A 105 0.33 0.69 8.58
C GLY A 105 1.62 0.05 8.08
N GLY A 106 1.57 -1.14 7.48
CA GLY A 106 2.76 -1.81 6.98
C GLY A 106 3.60 -2.42 8.09
N GLU A 107 3.01 -3.08 9.07
CA GLU A 107 3.77 -3.87 10.06
C GLU A 107 4.43 -5.14 9.48
N ASN A 108 4.29 -5.38 8.17
CA ASN A 108 5.00 -6.47 7.51
C ASN A 108 6.52 -6.25 7.61
N PRO A 109 7.26 -7.09 8.38
CA PRO A 109 8.68 -6.89 8.60
C PRO A 109 9.50 -6.99 7.31
N ASP A 110 8.99 -7.70 6.31
CA ASP A 110 9.67 -7.89 5.02
C ASP A 110 9.42 -6.73 4.05
N SER A 111 8.50 -5.80 4.35
CA SER A 111 8.16 -4.69 3.45
C SER A 111 9.35 -3.77 3.14
N LEU A 112 10.31 -3.65 4.07
CA LEU A 112 11.60 -2.98 3.86
C LEU A 112 12.78 -3.94 3.99
N SER A 113 12.65 -5.16 3.47
CA SER A 113 13.82 -6.01 3.23
C SER A 113 14.83 -5.27 2.34
N PRO A 114 16.13 -5.59 2.42
CA PRO A 114 17.14 -4.97 1.56
C PRO A 114 16.78 -5.04 0.07
N GLU A 115 16.22 -6.16 -0.38
CA GLU A 115 15.76 -6.42 -1.75
C GLU A 115 14.63 -5.44 -2.18
N ASN A 116 13.66 -5.22 -1.28
CA ASN A 116 12.55 -4.30 -1.53
C ASN A 116 13.03 -2.84 -1.54
N LEU A 117 13.94 -2.47 -0.64
CA LEU A 117 14.52 -1.12 -0.60
C LEU A 117 15.38 -0.83 -1.85
N GLU A 118 16.08 -1.83 -2.37
CA GLU A 118 16.81 -1.72 -3.63
C GLU A 118 15.85 -1.51 -4.81
N THR A 119 14.73 -2.23 -4.84
CA THR A 119 13.66 -1.99 -5.83
C THR A 119 13.11 -0.55 -5.73
N PHE A 120 12.93 -0.01 -4.52
CA PHE A 120 12.54 1.40 -4.34
C PHE A 120 13.58 2.37 -4.88
N ALA A 121 14.87 2.10 -4.68
CA ALA A 121 15.96 2.93 -5.20
C ALA A 121 15.94 2.95 -6.73
N ASP A 122 15.83 1.77 -7.35
CA ASP A 122 15.76 1.62 -8.81
C ASP A 122 14.53 2.35 -9.38
N LEU A 123 13.37 2.22 -8.74
CA LEU A 123 12.15 2.92 -9.15
C LEU A 123 12.28 4.44 -9.02
N LEU A 124 12.88 4.96 -7.95
CA LEU A 124 13.09 6.40 -7.77
C LEU A 124 14.00 6.99 -8.85
N VAL A 125 15.03 6.25 -9.27
CA VAL A 125 15.94 6.65 -10.34
C VAL A 125 15.29 6.53 -11.72
N ALA A 126 14.53 5.45 -11.96
CA ALA A 126 13.89 5.19 -13.25
C ALA A 126 12.71 6.13 -13.57
N LYS A 127 12.07 6.70 -12.55
CA LYS A 127 10.93 7.60 -12.72
C LYS A 127 11.39 9.05 -12.95
N GLU A 128 11.13 9.58 -14.14
CA GLU A 128 11.44 10.98 -14.49
C GLU A 128 10.34 11.98 -14.07
N ASP A 129 9.09 11.54 -13.90
CA ASP A 129 7.98 12.41 -13.48
C ASP A 129 8.04 12.71 -11.97
N PRO A 130 8.13 14.00 -11.56
CA PRO A 130 8.13 14.39 -10.15
C PRO A 130 6.90 13.92 -9.36
N LYS A 131 5.74 13.71 -10.00
CA LYS A 131 4.54 13.18 -9.33
C LYS A 131 4.72 11.73 -8.90
N ASP A 132 5.33 10.92 -9.74
CA ASP A 132 5.63 9.51 -9.47
C ASP A 132 6.69 9.39 -8.38
N GLN A 133 7.78 10.17 -8.49
CA GLN A 133 8.81 10.25 -7.45
C GLN A 133 8.21 10.68 -6.11
N LYS A 134 7.38 11.73 -6.10
CA LYS A 134 6.68 12.19 -4.90
C LYS A 134 5.79 11.10 -4.29
N LEU A 135 5.08 10.33 -5.12
CA LEU A 135 4.25 9.23 -4.64
C LEU A 135 5.10 8.16 -3.96
N LEU A 136 6.19 7.73 -4.59
CA LEU A 136 7.13 6.76 -4.02
C LEU A 136 7.72 7.23 -2.68
N LEU A 137 8.17 8.49 -2.60
CA LEU A 137 8.68 9.07 -1.36
C LEU A 137 7.61 9.15 -0.27
N ARG A 138 6.35 9.45 -0.60
CA ARG A 138 5.24 9.44 0.36
C ARG A 138 4.94 8.04 0.89
N ILE A 139 5.01 7.03 0.03
CA ILE A 139 4.84 5.63 0.42
C ILE A 139 5.97 5.23 1.36
N LEU A 140 7.22 5.48 0.97
CA LEU A 140 8.41 5.21 1.79
C LEU A 140 8.32 5.90 3.16
N ARG A 141 7.98 7.19 3.19
CA ARG A 141 7.77 7.93 4.44
C ARG A 141 6.73 7.28 5.35
N ARG A 142 5.58 6.88 4.80
CA ARG A 142 4.51 6.25 5.57
C ARG A 142 4.98 4.93 6.19
N MET A 143 5.76 4.12 5.45
CA MET A 143 6.31 2.85 5.94
C MET A 143 7.37 3.03 7.04
N LEU A 144 8.13 4.11 7.02
CA LEU A 144 9.12 4.40 8.06
C LEU A 144 8.47 4.93 9.34
N THR A 145 7.42 5.74 9.22
CA THR A 145 6.71 6.29 10.39
C THR A 145 5.91 5.27 11.17
N SER A 146 5.59 4.12 10.57
CA SER A 146 4.74 3.11 11.20
C SER A 146 5.50 2.08 12.04
N ASN A 147 6.81 1.95 11.87
CA ASN A 147 7.62 0.96 12.59
C ASN A 147 9.05 1.45 12.75
N GLU A 148 9.54 1.59 13.98
CA GLU A 148 10.90 2.09 14.24
C GLU A 148 12.00 1.17 13.66
N LYS A 149 11.76 -0.15 13.54
CA LYS A 149 12.73 -1.10 12.97
C LYS A 149 12.98 -0.84 11.48
N HIS A 150 12.01 -0.25 10.78
CA HIS A 150 12.10 0.07 9.35
C HIS A 150 13.13 1.16 9.06
N LEU A 151 13.33 2.07 10.02
CA LEU A 151 14.32 3.13 9.91
C LEU A 151 15.75 2.55 9.90
N GLU A 152 15.99 1.51 10.70
CA GLU A 152 17.29 0.82 10.72
C GLU A 152 17.57 0.08 9.40
N SER A 153 16.57 -0.55 8.78
CA SER A 153 16.74 -1.16 7.45
C SER A 153 17.17 -0.13 6.41
N LEU A 154 16.57 1.06 6.41
CA LEU A 154 16.91 2.13 5.47
C LEU A 154 18.36 2.61 5.61
N LYS A 155 18.86 2.77 6.85
CA LYS A 155 20.26 3.14 7.12
C LYS A 155 21.26 2.18 6.49
N ASN A 156 20.88 0.91 6.36
CA ASN A 156 21.74 -0.15 5.84
C ASN A 156 21.67 -0.29 4.31
N THR A 157 20.72 0.37 3.62
CA THR A 157 20.57 0.29 2.17
C THR A 157 21.19 1.50 1.46
N GLY A 158 22.49 1.39 1.16
CA GLY A 158 23.26 2.49 0.57
C GLY A 158 22.84 2.93 -0.85
N SER A 159 22.14 2.09 -1.63
CA SER A 159 21.61 2.48 -2.95
C SER A 159 20.46 3.47 -2.82
N LEU A 160 19.55 3.22 -1.88
CA LEU A 160 18.41 4.09 -1.62
C LEU A 160 18.83 5.42 -0.99
N LEU A 161 19.80 5.40 -0.06
CA LEU A 161 20.37 6.65 0.49
C LEU A 161 20.93 7.54 -0.62
N ARG A 162 21.71 6.97 -1.55
CA ARG A 162 22.24 7.71 -2.71
C ARG A 162 21.12 8.26 -3.60
N ALA A 163 20.06 7.49 -3.85
CA ALA A 163 18.91 7.97 -4.63
C ALA A 163 18.22 9.17 -3.94
N LEU A 164 18.08 9.14 -2.61
CA LEU A 164 17.53 10.25 -1.83
C LEU A 164 18.45 11.48 -1.85
N GLU A 165 19.77 11.31 -1.70
CA GLU A 165 20.77 12.39 -1.78
C GLU A 165 20.74 13.09 -3.15
N HIS A 166 20.57 12.33 -4.23
CA HIS A 166 20.42 12.90 -5.57
C HIS A 166 19.14 13.73 -5.72
N LEU A 167 18.05 13.36 -5.02
CA LEU A 167 16.78 14.08 -5.05
C LEU A 167 16.73 15.27 -4.07
N ALA A 168 17.58 15.28 -3.04
CA ALA A 168 17.69 16.34 -2.04
C ALA A 168 18.90 17.24 -2.35
N PRO A 169 18.78 18.25 -3.24
CA PRO A 169 19.92 19.09 -3.61
C PRO A 169 20.52 19.79 -2.38
N ALA A 170 21.84 19.67 -2.24
CA ALA A 170 22.63 20.37 -1.23
C ALA A 170 22.48 21.89 -1.42
N HIS A 171 21.85 22.55 -0.45
CA HIS A 171 21.88 23.99 -0.19
C HIS A 171 22.30 24.89 -1.37
N SER A 172 21.40 25.19 -2.33
CA SER A 172 21.41 26.44 -3.15
C SER A 172 20.57 26.37 -4.44
N SER A 173 19.24 26.23 -4.34
CA SER A 173 18.34 26.80 -5.37
C SER A 173 16.89 26.82 -4.88
N PRO A 174 16.13 27.92 -5.02
CA PRO A 174 14.75 28.03 -4.55
C PRO A 174 13.77 27.39 -5.55
N VAL A 175 14.05 26.17 -6.01
CA VAL A 175 13.04 25.30 -6.62
C VAL A 175 12.71 24.24 -5.58
N ASP A 176 11.96 24.69 -4.59
CA ASP A 176 11.42 23.87 -3.50
C ASP A 176 10.35 22.93 -4.10
N SER A 177 10.82 21.91 -4.82
CA SER A 177 9.95 20.85 -5.31
C SER A 177 9.61 19.97 -4.12
N ALA A 178 8.32 19.64 -3.95
CA ALA A 178 7.87 18.77 -2.86
C ALA A 178 8.60 17.41 -2.82
N VAL A 179 9.24 16.99 -3.91
CA VAL A 179 10.12 15.82 -4.00
C VAL A 179 11.40 16.04 -3.19
N ALA A 180 12.09 17.17 -3.39
CA ALA A 180 13.31 17.51 -2.67
C ALA A 180 13.07 17.63 -1.16
N SER A 181 11.97 18.30 -0.76
CA SER A 181 11.65 18.46 0.67
C SER A 181 11.32 17.10 1.33
N LEU A 182 10.63 16.20 0.62
CA LEU A 182 10.35 14.84 1.12
C LEU A 182 11.62 13.97 1.19
N ALA A 183 12.50 14.05 0.19
CA ALA A 183 13.76 13.31 0.18
C ALA A 183 14.67 13.75 1.34
N LEU A 184 14.75 15.06 1.59
CA LEU A 184 15.50 15.61 2.72
C LEU A 184 14.91 15.20 4.07
N GLU A 185 13.58 15.22 4.22
CA GLU A 185 12.89 14.73 5.43
C GLU A 185 13.28 13.28 5.75
N LEU A 186 13.37 12.43 4.72
CA LEU A 186 13.72 11.02 4.87
C LEU A 186 15.20 10.82 5.22
N LEU A 187 16.11 11.60 4.62
CA LEU A 187 17.54 11.59 4.97
C LEU A 187 17.75 12.02 6.42
N GLN A 188 17.08 13.10 6.85
CA GLN A 188 17.15 13.57 8.23
C GLN A 188 16.64 12.53 9.22
N ALA A 189 15.57 11.79 8.87
CA ALA A 189 15.04 10.73 9.72
C ALA A 189 16.08 9.62 9.99
N VAL A 190 16.98 9.34 9.04
CA VAL A 190 18.04 8.34 9.19
C VAL A 190 19.38 8.90 9.69
N GLY A 191 19.46 10.21 9.92
CA GLY A 191 20.67 10.89 10.42
C GLY A 191 21.68 11.29 9.35
N HIS A 192 21.22 11.45 8.10
CA HIS A 192 22.00 11.96 6.96
C HIS A 192 21.61 13.40 6.59
#